data_AF-A0A699RQ58-F1
#
_entry.id   AF-A0A699RQ58-F1
#
_cell.length_a   1.000
_cell.length_b   1.000
_cell.length_c   1.000
_cell.angle_alpha   90.00
_cell.angle_beta   90.00
_cell.angle_gamma   90.00
#
_symmetry.space_group_name_H-M   'P 1'
#
loop_
_entity.id
_entity.type
_entity.pdbx_description
1 polymer ?
#
loop_
_entity_poly.entity_id
_entity_poly.type
_entity_poly.pdbx_seq_one_letter_code
_entity_poly.pdbx_strand_id
1 'polypeptide(L)'
;MTTSTTSGDKSGRTVTLTTEDMHNKKNDVKARTTLLLSLPDEHQLRFSKHKTAKELWAAILKTFGGNEATRKTKKNLLKQQYGNFRAERAETLEQTITRLQVIVGQLQFMGVEVEQDDLNQKFLTSLAPEWLMHTIVWRNK
;
A
#
# COMPACT_ATOMS: atom_id res chain seq x y z
N MET A 1 -40.83 66.94 -6.88
CA MET A 1 -39.60 66.62 -7.64
C MET A 1 -38.48 66.60 -6.60
N THR A 2 -37.69 65.55 -6.35
CA THR A 2 -37.29 64.40 -7.16
C THR A 2 -36.85 63.28 -6.20
N THR A 3 -37.13 62.03 -6.56
CA THR A 3 -36.68 60.77 -5.94
C THR A 3 -35.19 60.49 -6.14
N SER A 4 -34.56 59.71 -5.25
CA SER A 4 -33.47 58.70 -5.49
C SER A 4 -33.04 58.14 -4.11
N THR A 5 -33.38 56.93 -3.65
CA THR A 5 -33.13 55.56 -4.13
C THR A 5 -31.67 55.08 -3.96
N THR A 6 -31.45 54.41 -2.82
CA THR A 6 -30.80 53.10 -2.58
C THR A 6 -29.42 52.74 -3.13
N SER A 7 -28.66 52.05 -2.26
CA SER A 7 -27.85 50.83 -2.49
C SER A 7 -26.42 51.03 -1.97
N GLY A 8 -25.98 50.44 -0.86
CA GLY A 8 -26.17 49.05 -0.47
C GLY A 8 -25.11 48.16 -1.11
N ASP A 9 -23.84 48.56 -1.06
CA ASP A 9 -22.71 47.81 -1.62
C ASP A 9 -22.44 46.54 -0.79
N LYS A 10 -23.22 45.49 -1.08
CA LYS A 10 -22.86 44.12 -0.73
C LYS A 10 -22.02 43.57 -1.87
N SER A 11 -20.71 43.74 -1.75
CA SER A 11 -19.69 43.04 -2.55
C SER A 11 -19.78 41.53 -2.28
N GLY A 12 -20.78 40.89 -2.90
CA GLY A 12 -20.87 39.45 -3.05
C GLY A 12 -19.77 39.01 -4.01
N ARG A 13 -18.72 38.40 -3.45
CA ARG A 13 -17.68 37.73 -4.24
C ARG A 13 -18.30 36.51 -4.92
N THR A 14 -18.79 36.68 -6.15
CA THR A 14 -19.25 35.59 -7.00
C THR A 14 -18.05 34.71 -7.33
N VAL A 15 -17.92 33.57 -6.65
CA VAL A 15 -16.95 32.53 -7.02
C VAL A 15 -17.47 31.90 -8.32
N THR A 16 -16.90 32.31 -9.46
CA THR A 16 -17.15 31.69 -10.75
C THR A 16 -16.64 30.26 -10.71
N LEU A 17 -17.55 29.30 -10.49
CA LEU A 17 -17.30 27.86 -10.63
C LEU A 17 -16.83 27.60 -12.07
N THR A 18 -15.58 27.21 -12.22
CA THR A 18 -15.00 26.92 -13.54
C THR A 18 -15.42 25.53 -14.01
N THR A 19 -15.38 25.27 -15.33
CA THR A 19 -15.61 23.92 -15.88
C THR A 19 -14.63 22.90 -15.30
N GLU A 20 -13.42 23.35 -14.95
CA GLU A 20 -12.39 22.55 -14.28
C GLU A 20 -12.82 22.13 -12.87
N ASP A 21 -13.42 23.03 -12.08
CA ASP A 21 -13.93 22.69 -10.74
C ASP A 21 -15.01 21.60 -10.79
N MET A 22 -15.91 21.67 -11.78
CA MET A 22 -16.93 20.64 -11.98
C MET A 22 -16.30 19.28 -12.38
N HIS A 23 -15.29 19.30 -13.25
CA HIS A 23 -14.59 18.10 -13.66
C HIS A 23 -13.82 17.46 -12.50
N ASN A 24 -13.11 18.26 -11.71
CA ASN A 24 -12.38 17.82 -10.52
C ASN A 24 -13.32 17.20 -9.48
N LYS A 25 -14.50 17.80 -9.26
CA LYS A 25 -15.52 17.24 -8.37
C LYS A 25 -16.02 15.87 -8.84
N LYS A 26 -16.21 15.68 -10.15
CA LYS A 26 -16.61 14.39 -10.73
C LYS A 26 -15.52 13.33 -10.51
N ASN A 27 -14.25 13.69 -10.70
CA ASN A 27 -13.12 12.79 -10.48
C ASN A 27 -12.96 12.42 -9.01
N ASP A 28 -13.13 13.37 -8.09
CA ASP A 28 -13.09 13.12 -6.65
C ASP A 28 -14.19 12.14 -6.22
N VAL A 29 -15.43 12.34 -6.68
CA VAL A 29 -16.53 11.41 -6.41
C VAL A 29 -16.22 10.01 -6.94
N LYS A 30 -15.70 9.89 -8.16
CA LYS A 30 -15.34 8.60 -8.75
C LYS A 30 -14.23 7.91 -7.95
N ALA A 31 -13.14 8.62 -7.64
CA ALA A 31 -12.04 8.10 -6.86
C ALA A 31 -12.47 7.67 -5.46
N ARG A 32 -13.29 8.48 -4.78
CA ARG A 32 -13.82 8.17 -3.45
C ARG A 32 -14.68 6.90 -3.47
N THR A 33 -15.58 6.77 -4.44
CA THR A 33 -16.42 5.57 -4.57
C THR A 33 -15.57 4.33 -4.85
N THR A 34 -14.59 4.40 -5.76
CA THR A 34 -13.68 3.28 -6.03
C THR A 34 -12.89 2.88 -4.77
N LEU A 35 -12.37 3.85 -4.02
CA LEU A 35 -11.65 3.58 -2.77
C LEU A 35 -12.55 2.90 -1.72
N LEU A 36 -13.81 3.34 -1.57
CA LEU A 36 -14.75 2.69 -0.65
C LEU A 36 -15.05 1.26 -1.07
N LEU A 37 -15.35 1.01 -2.36
CA LEU A 37 -15.67 -0.32 -2.85
C LEU A 37 -14.48 -1.30 -2.82
N SER A 38 -13.24 -0.78 -2.76
CA SER A 38 -12.05 -1.61 -2.59
C SER A 38 -11.86 -2.14 -1.16
N LEU A 39 -12.62 -1.62 -0.19
CA LEU A 39 -12.57 -2.04 1.21
C LEU A 39 -13.64 -3.10 1.49
N PRO A 40 -13.37 -4.08 2.38
CA PRO A 40 -14.39 -4.95 2.94
C PRO A 40 -15.54 -4.14 3.57
N ASP A 41 -16.77 -4.63 3.49
CA ASP A 41 -17.98 -3.93 3.95
C ASP A 41 -17.89 -3.46 5.41
N GLU A 42 -17.26 -4.26 6.27
CA GLU A 42 -16.98 -3.92 7.68
C GLU A 42 -16.16 -2.63 7.86
N HIS A 43 -15.31 -2.30 6.90
CA HIS A 43 -14.48 -1.10 6.93
C HIS A 43 -15.15 0.07 6.21
N GLN A 44 -15.98 -0.18 5.19
CA GLN A 44 -16.64 0.87 4.39
C GLN A 44 -17.41 1.89 5.24
N LEU A 45 -18.24 1.42 6.18
CA LEU A 45 -19.05 2.28 7.05
C LEU A 45 -18.18 3.25 7.87
N ARG A 46 -17.05 2.77 8.40
CA ARG A 46 -16.10 3.57 9.19
C ARG A 46 -15.43 4.67 8.37
N PHE A 47 -15.22 4.43 7.08
CA PHE A 47 -14.55 5.35 6.17
C PHE A 47 -15.49 6.28 5.40
N SER A 48 -16.79 5.97 5.36
CA SER A 48 -17.83 6.73 4.65
C SER A 48 -17.92 8.22 5.02
N LYS A 49 -17.52 8.59 6.25
CA LYS A 49 -17.57 9.97 6.76
C LYS A 49 -16.64 10.97 6.04
N HIS A 50 -15.60 10.50 5.34
CA HIS A 50 -14.65 11.37 4.65
C HIS A 50 -15.27 11.89 3.36
N LYS A 51 -15.19 13.20 3.11
CA LYS A 51 -15.95 13.85 2.03
C LYS A 51 -15.22 13.80 0.69
N THR A 52 -13.89 13.82 0.73
CA THR A 52 -13.04 13.80 -0.47
C THR A 52 -12.27 12.48 -0.57
N ALA A 53 -11.87 12.10 -1.78
CA ALA A 53 -11.01 10.94 -2.01
C ALA A 53 -9.67 11.09 -1.27
N LYS A 54 -9.15 12.33 -1.20
CA LYS A 54 -7.90 12.65 -0.50
C LYS A 54 -7.98 12.40 1.01
N GLU A 55 -9.04 12.89 1.66
CA GLU A 55 -9.28 12.64 3.10
C GLU A 55 -9.46 11.16 3.39
N LEU A 56 -10.24 10.47 2.54
CA LEU A 56 -10.46 9.04 2.65
C LEU A 56 -9.15 8.26 2.56
N TRP A 57 -8.34 8.55 1.54
CA TRP A 57 -7.03 7.91 1.36
C TRP A 57 -6.11 8.14 2.56
N ALA A 58 -6.02 9.38 3.07
CA ALA A 58 -5.23 9.70 4.25
C ALA A 58 -5.69 8.93 5.49
N ALA A 59 -7.00 8.77 5.67
CA ALA A 59 -7.57 8.01 6.79
C ALA A 59 -7.29 6.51 6.67
N ILE A 60 -7.39 5.94 5.47
CA ILE A 60 -7.03 4.54 5.18
C ILE A 60 -5.55 4.33 5.52
N LEU A 61 -4.67 5.20 5.01
CA LEU A 61 -3.24 5.15 5.31
C LEU A 61 -2.95 5.29 6.81
N LYS A 62 -3.66 6.16 7.51
CA LYS A 62 -3.50 6.31 8.97
C LYS A 62 -3.95 5.06 9.73
N THR A 63 -5.00 4.39 9.27
CA THR A 63 -5.59 3.24 9.97
C THR A 63 -4.82 1.94 9.69
N PHE A 64 -4.43 1.71 8.44
CA PHE A 64 -3.81 0.46 8.01
C PHE A 64 -2.32 0.58 7.66
N GLY A 65 -1.87 1.77 7.26
CA GLY A 65 -0.49 2.01 6.83
C GLY A 65 0.53 2.10 7.98
N GLY A 66 0.07 2.11 9.24
CA GLY A 66 0.88 2.30 10.44
C GLY A 66 1.56 3.68 10.49
N ASN A 67 2.11 4.04 11.65
CA ASN A 67 2.99 5.21 11.73
C ASN A 67 4.39 4.86 11.17
N GLU A 68 5.22 5.87 10.89
CA GLU A 68 6.56 5.70 10.32
C GLU A 68 7.46 4.79 11.17
N ALA A 69 7.39 4.91 12.49
CA ALA A 69 8.16 4.09 13.41
C ALA A 69 7.76 2.61 13.34
N THR A 70 6.46 2.30 13.39
CA THR A 70 5.93 0.93 13.24
C THR A 70 6.30 0.35 11.88
N ARG A 71 6.25 1.17 10.82
CA ARG A 71 6.66 0.77 9.47
C ARG A 71 8.15 0.45 9.42
N LYS A 72 9.01 1.28 10.03
CA LYS A 72 10.45 1.03 10.11
C LYS A 72 10.75 -0.24 10.90
N THR A 73 10.09 -0.45 12.03
CA THR A 73 10.24 -1.68 12.84
C THR A 73 9.82 -2.93 12.06
N LYS A 74 8.66 -2.89 11.38
CA LYS A 74 8.20 -4.00 10.54
C LYS A 74 9.16 -4.28 9.37
N LYS A 75 9.67 -3.24 8.71
CA LYS A 75 10.67 -3.36 7.63
C LYS A 75 11.95 -4.04 8.14
N ASN A 76 12.42 -3.66 9.32
CA ASN A 76 13.60 -4.28 9.94
C ASN A 76 13.34 -5.74 10.33
N LEU A 77 12.17 -6.06 10.87
CA LEU A 77 11.78 -7.42 11.19
C LEU A 77 11.74 -8.31 9.94
N LEU A 78 11.17 -7.83 8.84
CA LEU A 78 11.15 -8.57 7.57
C LEU A 78 12.55 -8.80 7.01
N LYS A 79 13.43 -7.79 7.09
CA LYS A 79 14.83 -7.96 6.71
C LYS A 79 15.53 -9.02 7.56
N GLN A 80 15.26 -9.05 8.86
CA GLN A 80 15.79 -10.08 9.75
C GLN A 80 15.22 -11.47 9.42
N GLN A 81 13.92 -11.59 9.17
CA GLN A 81 13.27 -12.83 8.76
C GLN A 81 13.85 -13.36 7.44
N TYR A 82 14.06 -12.49 6.46
CA TYR A 82 14.71 -12.83 5.19
C TYR A 82 16.18 -13.22 5.39
N GLY A 83 16.92 -12.47 6.20
CA GLY A 83 18.32 -12.75 6.53
C GLY A 83 18.50 -14.12 7.16
N ASN A 84 17.63 -14.45 8.11
CA ASN A 84 17.65 -15.68 8.90
C ASN A 84 16.80 -16.82 8.31
N PHE A 85 16.25 -16.63 7.10
CA PHE A 85 15.38 -17.61 6.48
C PHE A 85 16.09 -18.95 6.33
N ARG A 86 15.42 -20.03 6.75
CA ARG A 86 15.85 -21.43 6.60
C ARG A 86 14.62 -22.30 6.41
N ALA A 87 14.75 -23.34 5.60
CA ALA A 87 13.75 -24.38 5.47
C ALA A 87 13.62 -25.14 6.80
N GLU A 88 12.39 -25.42 7.21
CA GLU A 88 12.14 -26.21 8.42
C GLU A 88 12.23 -27.72 8.10
N ARG A 89 12.62 -28.53 9.09
CA ARG A 89 12.86 -29.98 8.88
C ARG A 89 11.63 -30.77 8.41
N ALA A 90 10.43 -30.26 8.63
CA ALA A 90 9.17 -30.91 8.25
C ALA A 90 8.45 -30.18 7.09
N GLU A 91 9.04 -29.12 6.53
CA GLU A 91 8.45 -28.38 5.43
C GLU A 91 8.71 -29.05 4.08
N THR A 92 7.72 -29.03 3.21
CA THR A 92 7.89 -29.37 1.80
C THR A 92 8.57 -28.21 1.05
N LEU A 93 9.15 -28.52 -0.11
CA LEU A 93 9.77 -27.51 -0.97
C LEU A 93 8.78 -26.38 -1.34
N GLU A 94 7.54 -26.73 -1.65
CA GLU A 94 6.47 -25.76 -1.96
C GLU A 94 6.16 -24.84 -0.78
N GLN A 95 6.12 -25.39 0.45
CA GLN A 95 5.91 -24.60 1.66
C GLN A 95 7.06 -23.62 1.90
N THR A 96 8.30 -24.08 1.73
CA THR A 96 9.50 -23.23 1.84
C THR A 96 9.49 -22.12 0.79
N ILE A 97 9.19 -22.43 -0.47
CA ILE A 97 9.09 -21.43 -1.55
C ILE A 97 8.00 -20.40 -1.23
N THR A 98 6.81 -20.87 -0.82
CA THR A 98 5.68 -20.00 -0.49
C THR A 98 6.02 -19.03 0.63
N ARG A 99 6.63 -19.50 1.72
CA ARG A 99 7.08 -18.63 2.83
C ARG A 99 8.10 -17.59 2.38
N LEU A 100 9.08 -17.99 1.58
CA LEU A 100 10.09 -17.07 1.08
C LEU A 100 9.46 -15.99 0.18
N GLN A 101 8.56 -16.38 -0.72
CA GLN A 101 7.81 -15.46 -1.58
C GLN A 101 6.95 -14.47 -0.77
N VAL A 102 6.30 -14.93 0.31
CA VAL A 102 5.55 -14.05 1.20
C VAL A 102 6.45 -12.98 1.83
N ILE A 103 7.65 -13.36 2.32
CA ILE A 103 8.60 -12.41 2.90
C ILE A 103 9.09 -11.41 1.84
N VAL A 104 9.44 -11.89 0.65
CA VAL A 104 9.91 -11.04 -0.47
C VAL A 104 8.83 -10.08 -0.93
N GLY A 105 7.59 -10.54 -1.12
CA GLY A 105 6.48 -9.68 -1.51
C GLY A 105 6.19 -8.60 -0.49
N GLN A 106 6.30 -8.92 0.81
CA GLN A 106 6.18 -7.93 1.88
C GLN A 106 7.34 -6.93 1.89
N LEU A 107 8.57 -7.37 1.61
CA LEU A 107 9.74 -6.49 1.48
C LEU A 107 9.59 -5.51 0.30
N GLN A 108 9.20 -6.01 -0.86
CA GLN A 108 8.93 -5.20 -2.06
C GLN A 108 7.82 -4.18 -1.81
N PHE A 109 6.73 -4.59 -1.15
CA PHE A 109 5.67 -3.68 -0.73
C PHE A 109 6.17 -2.55 0.21
N MET A 110 7.23 -2.81 1.00
CA MET A 110 7.88 -1.82 1.86
C MET A 110 9.02 -1.05 1.18
N GLY A 111 9.10 -1.11 -0.15
CA GLY A 111 10.14 -0.45 -0.94
C GLY A 111 11.54 -1.00 -0.64
N VAL A 112 11.65 -2.30 -0.46
CA VAL A 112 12.94 -3.01 -0.46
C VAL A 112 13.00 -3.82 -1.74
N GLU A 113 13.93 -3.45 -2.61
CA GLU A 113 14.23 -4.22 -3.80
C GLU A 113 14.99 -5.49 -3.40
N VAL A 114 14.59 -6.62 -3.99
CA VAL A 114 15.24 -7.91 -3.82
C VAL A 114 15.51 -8.42 -5.23
N GLU A 115 16.78 -8.47 -5.60
CA GLU A 115 17.17 -8.96 -6.92
C GLU A 115 16.85 -10.45 -7.05
N GLN A 116 16.49 -10.87 -8.26
CA GLN A 116 16.12 -12.26 -8.51
C GLN A 116 17.30 -13.20 -8.24
N ASP A 117 18.52 -12.79 -8.54
CA ASP A 117 19.72 -13.60 -8.30
C ASP A 117 20.02 -13.75 -6.80
N ASP A 118 19.87 -12.67 -6.03
CA ASP A 118 19.98 -12.70 -4.57
C ASP A 118 18.91 -13.61 -3.95
N LEU A 119 17.68 -13.55 -4.46
CA LEU A 119 16.60 -14.43 -4.04
C LEU A 119 16.92 -15.89 -4.35
N ASN A 120 17.42 -16.18 -5.54
CA ASN A 120 17.83 -17.53 -5.94
C ASN A 120 18.94 -18.05 -5.03
N GLN A 121 19.97 -17.25 -4.75
CA GLN A 121 21.04 -17.62 -3.84
C GLN A 121 20.55 -17.81 -2.41
N LYS A 122 19.67 -16.94 -1.92
CA LYS A 122 19.03 -17.08 -0.61
C LYS A 122 18.27 -18.38 -0.52
N PHE A 123 17.46 -18.72 -1.54
CA PHE A 123 16.72 -19.97 -1.57
C PHE A 123 17.66 -21.18 -1.48
N LEU A 124 18.65 -21.26 -2.37
CA LEU A 124 19.60 -22.37 -2.42
C LEU A 124 20.43 -22.53 -1.14
N THR A 125 20.79 -21.44 -0.46
CA THR A 125 21.52 -21.48 0.83
C THR A 125 20.65 -21.82 2.02
N SER A 126 19.33 -21.68 1.91
CA SER A 126 18.39 -21.83 3.03
C SER A 126 17.75 -23.21 3.09
N LEU A 127 17.92 -24.04 2.05
CA LEU A 127 17.36 -25.39 1.99
C LEU A 127 18.02 -26.34 3.00
N ALA A 128 17.26 -27.34 3.46
CA ALA A 128 17.78 -28.35 4.38
C ALA A 128 18.88 -29.22 3.71
N PRO A 129 19.81 -29.80 4.48
CA PRO A 129 20.89 -30.65 3.96
C PRO A 129 20.44 -31.79 3.06
N GLU A 130 19.24 -32.30 3.27
CA GLU A 130 18.60 -33.34 2.45
C GLU A 130 18.43 -32.91 0.98
N TRP A 131 18.25 -31.61 0.73
CA TRP A 131 18.11 -31.01 -0.60
C TRP A 131 19.43 -30.47 -1.17
N LEU A 132 20.48 -30.37 -0.35
CA LEU A 132 21.79 -29.85 -0.75
C LEU A 132 22.46 -30.72 -1.81
N MET A 133 22.27 -32.03 -1.75
CA MET A 133 22.83 -32.97 -2.73
C MET A 133 22.27 -32.73 -4.15
N HIS A 134 21.00 -32.36 -4.27
CA HIS A 134 20.39 -32.01 -5.56
C HIS A 134 20.79 -30.61 -6.03
N THR A 135 20.96 -29.64 -5.12
CA THR A 135 21.24 -28.24 -5.50
C THR A 135 22.71 -27.96 -5.83
N ILE A 136 23.67 -28.73 -5.31
CA ILE A 136 25.10 -28.61 -5.67
C ILE A 136 25.32 -28.80 -7.17
N VAL A 137 24.58 -29.71 -7.81
CA VAL A 137 24.67 -29.95 -9.26
C VAL A 137 24.18 -28.76 -10.06
N TRP A 138 23.17 -28.04 -9.56
CA TRP A 138 22.57 -26.88 -10.24
C TRP A 138 23.33 -25.57 -9.98
N ARG A 139 24.15 -25.53 -8.93
CA ARG A 139 24.94 -24.35 -8.55
C ARG A 139 26.24 -24.19 -9.34
N ASN A 140 26.72 -25.27 -9.95
CA ASN A 140 28.00 -25.34 -10.68
C ASN A 140 27.84 -25.31 -12.20
N LYS A 141 26.66 -24.94 -12.69
CA LYS A 141 26.31 -24.88 -14.10
C LYS A 141 26.03 -23.43 -14.49
#